data_AF-A0A5C1DJX8-F1
#
_entry.id   AF-A0A5C1DJX8-F1
#
_cell.length_a   1.000
_cell.length_b   1.000
_cell.length_c   1.000
_cell.angle_alpha   90.00
_cell.angle_beta   90.00
_cell.angle_gamma   90.00
#
_symmetry.space_group_name_H-M   'P 1'
#
loop_
_entity.id
_entity.type
_entity.pdbx_description
1 polymer ?
#
loop_
_entity_poly.entity_id
_entity_poly.type
_entity_poly.pdbx_seq_one_letter_code
_entity_poly.pdbx_strand_id
1 'polypeptide(L)'
;MSLEQQVAALVTASNNLTGVVAGKQADIDAKVAAKINDLEQWRSQNIALMPPNLIDNAHMMNLNDKGVPLGFSVYGDGAIIQAVHPYTKGYEGPYVDTKPANAANSPVEATQDKPYWYGSYNMGARSGRGGLSGGWGGQTTGHIIRVTTPNTKGANGQFRAVFTGAKLPVELSAVYFSAWFYIEKGSIGLGVDAGYTGNNNFYPGAVVIDKKMTAASPDGWYRYSGIIGVSQVTSLGANQMCIGFGEGETEFYMALPYIGVPFNANFMVG
;
A
#
# COMPACT_ATOMS: atom_id res chain seq x y z
N MET A 1 -7.06 66.21 -26.72
CA MET A 1 -6.79 64.88 -27.30
C MET A 1 -8.02 64.47 -28.07
N SER A 2 -7.87 64.08 -29.34
CA SER A 2 -9.01 63.57 -30.12
C SER A 2 -9.37 62.15 -29.69
N LEU A 3 -10.61 61.73 -29.98
CA LEU A 3 -11.06 60.35 -29.78
C LEU A 3 -10.15 59.34 -30.50
N GLU A 4 -9.65 59.67 -31.71
CA GLU A 4 -8.72 58.77 -32.41
C GLU A 4 -7.39 58.59 -31.67
N GLN A 5 -6.87 59.65 -31.05
CA GLN A 5 -5.65 59.57 -30.25
C GLN A 5 -5.82 58.68 -29.02
N GLN A 6 -6.99 58.71 -28.38
CA GLN A 6 -7.29 57.84 -27.23
C GLN A 6 -7.46 56.38 -27.63
N VAL A 7 -8.13 56.11 -28.77
CA VAL A 7 -8.28 54.75 -29.31
C VAL A 7 -6.92 54.16 -29.69
N ALA A 8 -6.06 54.92 -30.36
CA ALA A 8 -4.71 54.48 -30.71
C ALA A 8 -3.87 54.12 -29.48
N ALA A 9 -3.90 54.97 -28.44
CA ALA A 9 -3.21 54.71 -27.18
C ALA A 9 -3.71 53.44 -26.48
N LEU A 10 -5.03 53.20 -26.48
CA LEU A 10 -5.64 52.01 -25.89
C LEU A 10 -5.23 50.73 -26.64
N VAL A 11 -5.20 50.77 -27.97
CA VAL A 11 -4.74 49.63 -28.80
C VAL A 11 -3.28 49.31 -28.52
N THR A 12 -2.41 50.33 -28.44
CA THR A 12 -1.00 50.12 -28.07
C THR A 12 -0.87 49.51 -26.68
N ALA A 13 -1.60 50.02 -25.69
CA ALA A 13 -1.59 49.47 -24.33
C ALA A 13 -2.08 48.01 -24.29
N SER A 14 -3.14 47.69 -25.04
CA SER A 14 -3.70 46.33 -25.15
C SER A 14 -2.70 45.36 -25.79
N ASN A 15 -2.04 45.77 -26.88
CA ASN A 15 -1.01 44.96 -27.54
C ASN A 15 0.20 44.72 -26.62
N ASN A 16 0.64 45.75 -25.90
CA ASN A 16 1.70 45.62 -24.90
C ASN A 16 1.31 44.66 -23.77
N LEU A 17 0.08 44.77 -23.24
CA LEU A 17 -0.41 43.87 -22.21
C LEU A 17 -0.50 42.44 -22.70
N THR A 18 -0.98 42.22 -23.92
CA THR A 18 -1.05 40.89 -24.55
C THR A 18 0.34 40.27 -24.67
N GLY A 19 1.34 41.06 -25.11
CA GLY A 19 2.73 40.62 -25.16
C GLY A 19 3.29 40.26 -23.77
N VAL A 20 3.01 41.07 -22.75
CA VAL A 20 3.43 40.79 -21.37
C VAL A 20 2.76 39.53 -20.82
N VAL A 21 1.46 39.33 -21.08
CA VAL A 21 0.73 38.13 -20.63
C VAL A 21 1.27 36.88 -21.31
N ALA A 22 1.48 36.90 -22.63
CA ALA A 22 2.06 35.78 -23.36
C ALA A 22 3.47 35.43 -22.86
N GLY A 23 4.30 36.45 -22.60
CA GLY A 23 5.63 36.26 -22.01
C GLY A 23 5.58 35.63 -20.62
N LYS A 24 4.70 36.12 -19.74
CA LYS A 24 4.52 35.55 -18.39
C LYS A 24 3.98 34.11 -18.43
N GLN A 25 3.09 33.79 -19.37
CA GLN A 25 2.57 32.43 -19.53
C GLN A 25 3.69 31.46 -19.93
N ALA A 26 4.51 31.83 -20.92
CA ALA A 26 5.67 31.04 -21.32
C ALA A 26 6.69 30.86 -20.18
N ASP A 27 6.95 31.90 -19.40
CA ASP A 27 7.83 31.83 -18.22
C ASP A 27 7.28 30.88 -17.13
N ILE A 28 5.97 30.88 -16.91
CA ILE A 28 5.31 29.98 -15.95
C ILE A 28 5.42 28.54 -16.43
N ASP A 29 5.09 28.28 -17.71
CA ASP A 29 5.15 26.94 -18.28
C ASP A 29 6.56 26.37 -18.22
N ALA A 30 7.58 27.19 -18.53
CA ALA A 30 8.99 26.81 -18.40
C ALA A 30 9.37 26.47 -16.96
N LYS A 31 8.94 27.27 -15.98
CA LYS A 31 9.20 27.01 -14.55
C LYS A 31 8.51 25.75 -14.05
N VAL A 32 7.26 25.50 -14.47
CA VAL A 32 6.51 24.30 -14.11
C VAL A 32 7.18 23.06 -14.70
N ALA A 33 7.55 23.09 -15.98
CA ALA A 33 8.26 21.99 -16.63
C ALA A 33 9.62 21.70 -15.95
N ALA A 34 10.38 22.75 -15.62
CA ALA A 34 11.63 22.60 -14.88
C ALA A 34 11.40 21.95 -13.50
N LYS A 35 10.36 22.35 -12.77
CA LYS A 35 10.05 21.75 -11.46
C LYS A 35 9.51 20.33 -11.52
N ILE A 36 8.79 19.98 -12.57
CA ILE A 36 8.41 18.58 -12.83
C ILE A 36 9.67 17.75 -13.06
N ASN A 37 10.60 18.23 -13.90
CA ASN A 37 11.86 17.53 -14.15
C ASN A 37 12.72 17.40 -12.89
N ASP A 38 12.86 18.47 -12.09
CA ASP A 38 13.56 18.43 -10.79
C ASP A 38 12.95 17.36 -9.87
N LEU A 39 11.61 17.27 -9.81
CA LEU A 39 10.90 16.30 -8.98
C LEU A 39 11.09 14.86 -9.47
N GLU A 40 11.00 14.62 -10.77
CA GLU A 40 11.25 13.28 -11.33
C GLU A 40 12.71 12.87 -11.14
N GLN A 41 13.65 13.79 -11.31
CA GLN A 41 15.07 13.54 -11.07
C GLN A 41 15.32 13.24 -9.59
N TRP A 42 14.78 14.04 -8.67
CA TRP A 42 14.82 13.77 -7.24
C TRP A 42 14.24 12.39 -6.90
N ARG A 43 13.08 12.01 -7.45
CA ARG A 43 12.49 10.68 -7.25
C ARG A 43 13.41 9.56 -7.71
N SER A 44 14.10 9.74 -8.84
CA SER A 44 15.00 8.73 -9.41
C SER A 44 16.32 8.58 -8.65
N GLN A 45 16.81 9.65 -8.02
CA GLN A 45 18.11 9.70 -7.33
C GLN A 45 18.00 9.44 -5.82
N ASN A 46 16.83 9.67 -5.23
CA ASN A 46 16.62 9.41 -3.81
C ASN A 46 16.38 7.91 -3.61
N ILE A 47 17.47 7.16 -3.55
CA ILE A 47 17.49 5.84 -2.93
C ILE A 47 17.26 6.11 -1.45
N ALA A 48 15.99 6.14 -1.03
CA ALA A 48 15.66 6.16 0.37
C ALA A 48 16.30 4.92 0.99
N LEU A 49 17.32 5.13 1.83
CA LEU A 49 17.81 4.09 2.72
C LEU A 49 16.60 3.70 3.57
N MET A 50 15.95 2.61 3.18
CA MET A 50 14.81 2.10 3.92
C MET A 50 15.34 1.64 5.27
N PRO A 51 14.85 2.16 6.40
CA PRO A 51 15.21 1.64 7.70
C PRO A 51 14.92 0.14 7.77
N PRO A 52 15.51 -0.59 8.72
CA PRO A 52 15.09 -1.95 8.99
C PRO A 52 13.57 -2.01 9.18
N ASN A 53 12.95 -3.07 8.65
CA ASN A 53 11.52 -3.28 8.82
C ASN A 53 11.20 -3.39 10.33
N LEU A 54 10.27 -2.56 10.79
CA LEU A 54 9.82 -2.56 12.17
C LEU A 54 8.83 -3.68 12.47
N ILE A 55 8.32 -4.40 11.47
CA ILE A 55 7.51 -5.60 11.69
C ILE A 55 8.44 -6.80 11.92
N ASP A 56 8.34 -7.45 13.08
CA ASP A 56 9.27 -8.51 13.48
C ASP A 56 9.15 -9.79 12.61
N ASN A 57 7.92 -10.16 12.25
CA ASN A 57 7.61 -11.35 11.45
C ASN A 57 7.08 -10.98 10.06
N ALA A 58 7.72 -10.02 9.39
CA ALA A 58 7.25 -9.43 8.13
C ALA A 58 7.15 -10.42 6.93
N HIS A 59 7.83 -11.56 7.02
CA HIS A 59 7.75 -12.64 6.03
C HIS A 59 6.85 -13.81 6.50
N MET A 60 6.21 -13.68 7.66
CA MET A 60 5.27 -14.64 8.24
C MET A 60 5.86 -16.05 8.37
N MET A 61 7.13 -16.16 8.74
CA MET A 61 7.83 -17.45 8.85
C MET A 61 7.49 -18.17 10.14
N ASN A 62 7.20 -17.42 11.20
CA ASN A 62 6.87 -17.97 12.51
C ASN A 62 5.36 -17.96 12.70
N LEU A 63 4.74 -19.14 12.87
CA LEU A 63 3.30 -19.30 13.10
C LEU A 63 3.05 -19.85 14.50
N ASN A 64 1.91 -19.54 15.11
CA ASN A 64 1.44 -20.26 16.30
C ASN A 64 0.76 -21.60 15.92
N ASP A 65 0.34 -22.37 16.92
CA ASP A 65 -0.33 -23.68 16.75
C ASP A 65 -1.63 -23.62 15.93
N LYS A 66 -2.19 -22.43 15.73
CA LYS A 66 -3.41 -22.20 14.93
C LYS A 66 -3.10 -21.73 13.50
N GLY A 67 -1.83 -21.69 13.09
CA GLY A 67 -1.41 -21.22 11.78
C GLY A 67 -1.51 -19.69 11.59
N VAL A 68 -1.55 -18.92 12.68
CA VAL A 68 -1.54 -17.45 12.64
C VAL A 68 -0.10 -16.95 12.75
N PRO A 69 0.35 -16.02 11.88
CA PRO A 69 1.69 -15.43 12.01
C PRO A 69 1.87 -14.76 13.37
N LEU A 70 2.96 -15.11 14.08
CA LEU A 70 3.29 -14.47 15.35
C LEU A 70 3.44 -12.96 15.17
N GLY A 71 2.88 -12.20 16.12
CA GLY A 71 2.82 -10.73 16.09
C GLY A 71 1.65 -10.16 15.30
N PHE A 72 0.87 -10.98 14.57
CA PHE A 72 -0.34 -10.51 13.91
C PHE A 72 -1.58 -10.92 14.68
N SER A 73 -2.57 -10.04 14.72
CA SER A 73 -3.87 -10.32 15.31
C SER A 73 -4.97 -9.60 14.54
N VAL A 74 -6.20 -10.02 14.77
CA VAL A 74 -7.38 -9.40 14.17
C VAL A 74 -8.39 -9.12 15.27
N TYR A 75 -9.08 -7.99 15.16
CA TYR A 75 -10.17 -7.61 16.03
C TYR A 75 -11.41 -7.33 15.19
N GLY A 76 -12.55 -7.85 15.63
CA GLY A 76 -13.84 -7.76 14.95
C GLY A 76 -14.53 -9.11 15.01
N ASP A 77 -15.79 -9.15 15.46
CA ASP A 77 -16.51 -10.40 15.74
C ASP A 77 -16.52 -11.34 14.52
N GLY A 78 -15.88 -12.50 14.68
CA GLY A 78 -15.77 -13.54 13.66
C GLY A 78 -14.69 -13.31 12.59
N ALA A 79 -13.87 -12.27 12.71
CA ALA A 79 -12.72 -12.07 11.84
C ALA A 79 -11.67 -13.16 12.06
N ILE A 80 -11.12 -13.68 10.96
CA ILE A 80 -10.13 -14.74 10.96
C ILE A 80 -8.92 -14.27 10.18
N ILE A 81 -7.73 -14.49 10.75
CA ILE A 81 -6.45 -14.31 10.09
C ILE A 81 -5.77 -15.67 9.90
N GLN A 82 -5.20 -15.92 8.73
CA GLN A 82 -4.52 -17.17 8.40
C GLN A 82 -3.24 -16.87 7.62
N ALA A 83 -2.18 -17.63 7.90
CA ALA A 83 -1.08 -17.75 6.96
C ALA A 83 -1.48 -18.68 5.82
N VAL A 84 -1.29 -18.26 4.57
CA VAL A 84 -1.52 -19.10 3.39
C VAL A 84 -0.27 -19.10 2.51
N HIS A 85 -0.14 -20.14 1.69
CA HIS A 85 1.01 -20.28 0.80
C HIS A 85 1.13 -19.10 -0.17
N PRO A 86 2.34 -18.59 -0.47
CA PRO A 86 2.57 -17.50 -1.43
C PRO A 86 2.07 -17.76 -2.85
N TYR A 87 1.76 -19.00 -3.22
CA TYR A 87 1.14 -19.30 -4.51
C TYR A 87 -0.34 -18.90 -4.59
N THR A 88 -0.97 -18.69 -3.43
CA THR A 88 -2.37 -18.31 -3.34
C THR A 88 -2.61 -16.99 -4.06
N LYS A 89 -3.63 -16.96 -4.94
CA LYS A 89 -3.96 -15.80 -5.79
C LYS A 89 -2.80 -15.32 -6.67
N GLY A 90 -1.83 -16.19 -6.95
CA GLY A 90 -0.71 -15.90 -7.85
C GLY A 90 0.15 -14.76 -7.35
N TYR A 91 0.34 -14.64 -6.04
CA TYR A 91 1.35 -13.70 -5.55
C TYR A 91 2.75 -14.12 -6.04
N GLU A 92 3.05 -15.41 -5.85
CA GLU A 92 4.23 -16.09 -6.38
C GLU A 92 3.84 -17.30 -7.24
N GLY A 93 4.77 -17.74 -8.09
CA GLY A 93 4.74 -19.02 -8.76
C GLY A 93 5.97 -19.88 -8.42
N PRO A 94 6.00 -21.14 -8.89
CA PRO A 94 7.10 -22.05 -8.58
C PRO A 94 8.34 -21.68 -9.40
N TYR A 95 9.50 -21.65 -8.73
CA TYR A 95 10.80 -21.42 -9.36
C TYR A 95 11.32 -22.70 -10.01
N VAL A 96 10.76 -23.07 -11.17
CA VAL A 96 11.10 -24.28 -11.92
C VAL A 96 11.30 -23.98 -13.40
N ASP A 97 12.07 -24.81 -14.10
CA ASP A 97 12.33 -24.65 -15.54
C ASP A 97 11.17 -25.06 -16.44
N THR A 98 10.34 -26.00 -15.97
CA THR A 98 9.27 -26.66 -16.71
C THR A 98 7.92 -26.41 -16.04
N LYS A 99 6.87 -26.16 -16.83
CA LYS A 99 5.51 -25.95 -16.33
C LYS A 99 5.02 -27.17 -15.53
N PRO A 100 4.64 -27.02 -14.25
CA PRO A 100 3.99 -28.09 -13.50
C PRO A 100 2.69 -28.54 -14.17
N ALA A 101 2.42 -29.85 -14.18
CA ALA A 101 1.22 -30.41 -14.81
C ALA A 101 -0.09 -29.92 -14.16
N ASN A 102 -0.04 -29.64 -12.85
CA ASN A 102 -1.12 -29.10 -12.04
C ASN A 102 -1.18 -27.56 -12.04
N ALA A 103 -0.41 -26.87 -12.88
CA ALA A 103 -0.36 -25.42 -12.84
C ALA A 103 -1.73 -24.79 -13.16
N ALA A 104 -2.09 -23.73 -12.42
CA ALA A 104 -3.29 -22.95 -12.66
C ALA A 104 -3.25 -22.27 -14.04
N ASN A 105 -4.43 -22.08 -14.63
CA ASN A 105 -4.58 -21.38 -15.90
C ASN A 105 -4.51 -19.86 -15.74
N SER A 106 -4.76 -19.36 -14.53
CA SER A 106 -4.71 -17.94 -14.20
C SER A 106 -4.19 -17.71 -12.78
N PRO A 107 -3.59 -16.54 -12.49
CA PRO A 107 -3.15 -16.18 -11.13
C PRO A 107 -4.28 -16.24 -10.08
N VAL A 108 -5.50 -15.81 -10.43
CA VAL A 108 -6.63 -15.76 -9.48
C VAL A 108 -7.08 -17.14 -8.98
N GLU A 109 -6.86 -18.19 -9.78
CA GLU A 109 -7.15 -19.58 -9.43
C GLU A 109 -6.03 -20.25 -8.63
N ALA A 110 -4.88 -19.60 -8.51
CA ALA A 110 -3.70 -20.25 -7.97
C ALA A 110 -3.83 -20.51 -6.46
N THR A 111 -3.38 -21.69 -6.07
CA THR A 111 -3.29 -22.17 -4.68
C THR A 111 -1.93 -22.83 -4.47
N GLN A 112 -1.66 -23.29 -3.24
CA GLN A 112 -0.46 -24.10 -2.96
C GLN A 112 -0.38 -25.33 -3.88
N ASP A 113 -1.49 -26.06 -4.03
CA ASP A 113 -1.54 -27.32 -4.77
C ASP A 113 -1.79 -27.13 -6.27
N LYS A 114 -2.17 -25.92 -6.70
CA LYS A 114 -2.41 -25.56 -8.10
C LYS A 114 -1.76 -24.21 -8.38
N PRO A 115 -0.42 -24.11 -8.43
CA PRO A 115 0.24 -22.82 -8.53
C PRO A 115 0.21 -22.25 -9.95
N TYR A 116 0.27 -20.92 -10.12
CA TYR A 116 0.42 -20.33 -11.45
C TYR A 116 1.90 -20.29 -11.85
N TRP A 117 2.22 -20.73 -13.07
CA TRP A 117 3.60 -20.77 -13.57
C TRP A 117 3.89 -19.54 -14.44
N TYR A 118 4.75 -18.65 -13.94
CA TYR A 118 5.15 -17.40 -14.62
C TYR A 118 6.28 -17.60 -15.66
N GLY A 119 6.64 -18.85 -15.94
CA GLY A 119 7.73 -19.21 -16.84
C GLY A 119 8.96 -19.76 -16.13
N SER A 120 9.96 -20.13 -16.92
CA SER A 120 11.19 -20.78 -16.46
C SER A 120 11.93 -19.90 -15.44
N TYR A 121 12.13 -20.42 -14.22
CA TYR A 121 12.84 -19.74 -13.14
C TYR A 121 12.32 -18.33 -12.85
N ASN A 122 10.99 -18.15 -12.94
CA ASN A 122 10.30 -16.90 -12.68
C ASN A 122 9.13 -17.17 -11.73
N MET A 123 9.15 -16.52 -10.57
CA MET A 123 8.09 -16.57 -9.56
C MET A 123 7.05 -15.47 -9.76
N GLY A 124 7.15 -14.67 -10.83
CA GLY A 124 6.24 -13.57 -11.15
C GLY A 124 6.82 -12.20 -10.80
N ALA A 125 6.21 -11.12 -11.29
CA ALA A 125 6.77 -9.76 -11.22
C ALA A 125 6.94 -9.16 -9.80
N ARG A 126 6.45 -9.81 -8.75
CA ARG A 126 6.54 -9.30 -7.36
C ARG A 126 7.76 -9.84 -6.64
N SER A 127 8.06 -11.13 -6.81
CA SER A 127 9.21 -11.79 -6.17
C SER A 127 10.35 -12.09 -7.15
N GLY A 128 10.07 -12.10 -8.46
CA GLY A 128 11.07 -12.30 -9.51
C GLY A 128 11.68 -13.70 -9.45
N ARG A 129 12.85 -13.84 -8.82
CA ARG A 129 13.61 -15.10 -8.78
C ARG A 129 13.79 -15.68 -7.38
N GLY A 130 13.52 -14.92 -6.32
CA GLY A 130 13.61 -15.37 -4.93
C GLY A 130 12.40 -14.85 -4.16
N GLY A 131 11.67 -15.75 -3.53
CA GLY A 131 10.38 -15.46 -2.92
C GLY A 131 10.25 -15.97 -1.50
N LEU A 132 9.02 -15.98 -1.03
CA LEU A 132 8.63 -16.47 0.29
C LEU A 132 8.59 -18.00 0.35
N SER A 133 8.28 -18.67 -0.77
CA SER A 133 8.19 -20.14 -0.83
C SER A 133 9.36 -20.85 -1.53
N GLY A 134 10.37 -20.11 -1.99
CA GLY A 134 11.60 -20.69 -2.53
C GLY A 134 12.30 -19.77 -3.51
N GLY A 135 12.96 -20.37 -4.50
CA GLY A 135 13.67 -19.67 -5.56
C GLY A 135 15.14 -19.38 -5.25
N TRP A 136 15.81 -18.72 -6.18
CA TRP A 136 17.22 -18.34 -6.05
C TRP A 136 17.41 -17.39 -4.87
N GLY A 137 17.99 -17.90 -3.77
CA GLY A 137 18.25 -17.14 -2.55
C GLY A 137 16.99 -16.72 -1.79
N GLY A 138 15.84 -17.33 -2.10
CA GLY A 138 14.58 -17.04 -1.41
C GLY A 138 14.42 -17.79 -0.08
N GLN A 139 13.37 -17.45 0.64
CA GLN A 139 12.92 -18.15 1.84
C GLN A 139 12.17 -19.43 1.45
N THR A 140 12.04 -20.39 2.36
CA THR A 140 11.30 -21.65 2.10
C THR A 140 10.06 -21.83 2.98
N THR A 141 9.90 -20.97 3.99
CA THR A 141 8.83 -21.07 5.00
C THR A 141 8.06 -19.76 5.16
N GLY A 142 8.20 -18.84 4.21
CA GLY A 142 7.46 -17.58 4.21
C GLY A 142 6.00 -17.78 3.78
N HIS A 143 5.14 -16.87 4.23
CA HIS A 143 3.72 -16.92 3.93
C HIS A 143 3.19 -15.53 3.56
N ILE A 144 1.98 -15.51 3.00
CA ILE A 144 1.16 -14.31 2.90
C ILE A 144 -0.01 -14.43 3.87
N ILE A 145 -0.57 -13.30 4.28
CA ILE A 145 -1.74 -13.27 5.16
C ILE A 145 -3.01 -13.33 4.31
N ARG A 146 -3.98 -14.14 4.74
CA ARG A 146 -5.39 -14.06 4.35
C ARG A 146 -6.21 -13.61 5.55
N VAL A 147 -7.12 -12.68 5.33
CA VAL A 147 -8.09 -12.24 6.34
C VAL A 147 -9.49 -12.38 5.77
N THR A 148 -10.37 -13.02 6.54
CA THR A 148 -11.80 -13.12 6.22
C THR A 148 -12.63 -12.60 7.36
N THR A 149 -13.75 -11.97 7.04
CA THR A 149 -14.66 -11.37 8.02
C THR A 149 -16.10 -11.63 7.60
N PRO A 150 -17.01 -11.90 8.55
CA PRO A 150 -18.40 -12.09 8.23
C PRO A 150 -19.07 -10.75 7.89
N ASN A 151 -20.24 -10.84 7.25
CA ASN A 151 -21.11 -9.69 7.00
C ASN A 151 -21.83 -9.25 8.29
N THR A 152 -21.06 -8.75 9.25
CA THR A 152 -21.56 -8.21 10.51
C THR A 152 -21.24 -6.73 10.60
N LYS A 153 -22.16 -5.96 11.19
CA LYS A 153 -21.87 -4.58 11.56
C LYS A 153 -20.94 -4.57 12.78
N GLY A 154 -19.97 -3.65 12.81
CA GLY A 154 -19.14 -3.44 14.00
C GLY A 154 -19.97 -2.94 15.18
N ALA A 155 -19.69 -3.44 16.39
CA ALA A 155 -20.29 -2.87 17.58
C ALA A 155 -19.74 -1.45 17.84
N ASN A 156 -20.56 -0.59 18.44
CA ASN A 156 -20.12 0.76 18.78
C ASN A 156 -18.98 0.72 19.82
N GLY A 157 -17.94 1.52 19.62
CA GLY A 157 -16.74 1.54 20.43
C GLY A 157 -15.74 0.41 20.14
N GLN A 158 -15.90 -0.31 19.03
CA GLN A 158 -15.03 -1.43 18.68
C GLN A 158 -14.29 -1.22 17.36
N PHE A 159 -13.15 -1.92 17.24
CA PHE A 159 -12.38 -1.98 16.01
C PHE A 159 -12.84 -3.11 15.09
N ARG A 160 -12.49 -2.98 13.82
CA ARG A 160 -12.56 -3.99 12.77
C ARG A 160 -11.26 -3.90 11.98
N ALA A 161 -10.19 -4.47 12.53
CA ALA A 161 -8.85 -4.24 12.01
C ALA A 161 -7.91 -5.44 12.19
N VAL A 162 -6.90 -5.50 11.32
CA VAL A 162 -5.69 -6.27 11.56
C VAL A 162 -4.68 -5.39 12.28
N PHE A 163 -4.06 -5.96 13.30
CA PHE A 163 -2.96 -5.35 14.03
C PHE A 163 -1.67 -6.09 13.76
N THR A 164 -0.58 -5.34 13.70
CA THR A 164 0.77 -5.86 13.51
C THR A 164 1.62 -5.55 14.74
N GLY A 165 2.50 -6.47 15.11
CA GLY A 165 3.46 -6.28 16.18
C GLY A 165 4.70 -5.57 15.66
N ALA A 166 5.06 -4.45 16.27
CA ALA A 166 6.38 -3.86 16.04
C ALA A 166 7.45 -4.53 16.89
N LYS A 167 8.64 -4.55 16.30
CA LYS A 167 9.89 -5.04 16.88
C LYS A 167 10.50 -4.08 17.90
N LEU A 168 10.25 -2.78 17.74
CA LEU A 168 10.82 -1.72 18.58
C LEU A 168 9.74 -0.71 18.96
N PRO A 169 9.76 -0.20 20.22
CA PRO A 169 8.94 0.94 20.58
C PRO A 169 9.42 2.17 19.81
N VAL A 170 8.49 2.88 19.18
CA VAL A 170 8.73 4.17 18.53
C VAL A 170 7.55 5.07 18.83
N GLU A 171 7.81 6.31 19.24
CA GLU A 171 6.78 7.32 19.52
C GLU A 171 6.66 8.23 18.29
N LEU A 172 5.72 7.91 17.40
CA LEU A 172 5.51 8.61 16.14
C LEU A 172 4.02 8.79 15.88
N SER A 173 3.64 9.86 15.19
CA SER A 173 2.27 10.08 14.67
C SER A 173 2.10 9.63 13.22
N ALA A 174 3.19 9.23 12.55
CA ALA A 174 3.19 8.75 11.19
C ALA A 174 4.34 7.76 10.93
N VAL A 175 4.08 6.78 10.06
CA VAL A 175 5.08 5.81 9.58
C VAL A 175 5.06 5.71 8.07
N TYR A 176 6.19 5.31 7.48
CA TYR A 176 6.17 4.79 6.13
C TYR A 176 5.66 3.34 6.17
N PHE A 177 4.63 3.06 5.37
CA PHE A 177 4.05 1.74 5.21
C PHE A 177 4.05 1.31 3.75
N SER A 178 4.46 0.08 3.50
CA SER A 178 4.37 -0.56 2.19
C SER A 178 3.89 -1.99 2.34
N ALA A 179 2.97 -2.43 1.50
CA ALA A 179 2.56 -3.83 1.41
C ALA A 179 1.90 -4.10 0.06
N TRP A 180 1.89 -5.37 -0.34
CA TRP A 180 1.06 -5.85 -1.46
C TRP A 180 -0.30 -6.30 -0.93
N PHE A 181 -1.37 -5.93 -1.64
CA PHE A 181 -2.75 -6.26 -1.31
C PHE A 181 -3.47 -6.87 -2.50
N TYR A 182 -4.30 -7.88 -2.22
CA TYR A 182 -5.30 -8.43 -3.12
C TYR A 182 -6.63 -8.42 -2.39
N ILE A 183 -7.63 -7.69 -2.90
CA ILE A 183 -8.97 -7.65 -2.30
C ILE A 183 -9.91 -8.56 -3.09
N GLU A 184 -10.33 -9.66 -2.47
CA GLU A 184 -11.30 -10.58 -3.06
C GLU A 184 -12.74 -10.08 -2.80
N LYS A 185 -13.00 -9.53 -1.62
CA LYS A 185 -14.30 -8.96 -1.24
C LYS A 185 -14.12 -7.75 -0.34
N GLY A 186 -15.03 -6.78 -0.48
CA GLY A 186 -15.07 -5.59 0.38
C GLY A 186 -13.93 -4.60 0.09
N SER A 187 -13.44 -3.97 1.15
CA SER A 187 -12.34 -3.00 1.13
C SER A 187 -11.60 -3.00 2.45
N ILE A 188 -10.38 -2.47 2.41
CA ILE A 188 -9.56 -2.19 3.59
C ILE A 188 -9.23 -0.70 3.67
N GLY A 189 -8.95 -0.26 4.89
CA GLY A 189 -8.59 1.08 5.28
C GLY A 189 -7.21 1.13 5.92
N LEU A 190 -6.42 2.15 5.60
CA LEU A 190 -5.14 2.42 6.25
C LEU A 190 -5.18 3.80 6.92
N GLY A 191 -4.65 3.88 8.14
CA GLY A 191 -4.50 5.12 8.88
C GLY A 191 -4.83 4.97 10.36
N VAL A 192 -4.73 6.09 11.08
CA VAL A 192 -5.10 6.20 12.51
C VAL A 192 -6.53 5.76 12.68
N ASP A 193 -6.80 4.86 13.63
CA ASP A 193 -8.13 4.36 13.94
C ASP A 193 -8.91 3.69 12.78
N ALA A 194 -8.25 3.31 11.68
CA ALA A 194 -8.91 2.63 10.57
C ALA A 194 -9.65 1.36 11.06
N GLY A 195 -10.93 1.25 10.71
CA GLY A 195 -11.80 0.17 11.17
C GLY A 195 -12.52 0.45 12.50
N TYR A 196 -12.30 1.59 13.16
CA TYR A 196 -13.02 1.94 14.39
C TYR A 196 -14.46 2.35 14.10
N THR A 197 -15.41 1.83 14.88
CA THR A 197 -16.82 2.26 14.86
C THR A 197 -17.11 3.11 16.09
N GLY A 198 -17.15 4.44 15.94
CA GLY A 198 -17.43 5.38 17.03
C GLY A 198 -18.72 6.17 16.79
N ASN A 199 -19.56 6.36 17.82
CA ASN A 199 -20.87 7.02 17.71
C ASN A 199 -21.73 6.50 16.53
N ASN A 200 -21.70 5.17 16.30
CA ASN A 200 -22.33 4.49 15.16
C ASN A 200 -21.79 4.83 13.76
N ASN A 201 -20.68 5.57 13.67
CA ASN A 201 -19.99 5.86 12.42
C ASN A 201 -18.75 4.97 12.27
N PHE A 202 -18.69 4.21 11.19
CA PHE A 202 -17.51 3.46 10.81
C PHE A 202 -16.46 4.38 10.19
N TYR A 203 -15.20 4.28 10.65
CA TYR A 203 -14.08 5.02 10.12
C TYR A 203 -13.27 4.15 9.15
N PRO A 204 -13.36 4.38 7.82
CA PRO A 204 -12.71 3.54 6.82
C PRO A 204 -11.20 3.79 6.67
N GLY A 205 -10.59 4.66 7.48
CA GLY A 205 -9.20 5.09 7.28
C GLY A 205 -9.08 6.23 6.27
N ALA A 206 -7.88 6.80 6.18
CA ALA A 206 -7.56 7.89 5.25
C ALA A 206 -7.28 7.38 3.83
N VAL A 207 -6.73 6.17 3.72
CA VAL A 207 -6.50 5.48 2.44
C VAL A 207 -7.41 4.25 2.40
N VAL A 208 -8.25 4.15 1.37
CA VAL A 208 -9.12 3.00 1.15
C VAL A 208 -8.64 2.24 -0.08
N ILE A 209 -8.44 0.93 0.07
CA ILE A 209 -8.08 0.00 -1.00
C ILE A 209 -9.23 -0.98 -1.17
N ASP A 210 -9.81 -1.04 -2.36
CA ASP A 210 -10.95 -1.90 -2.69
C ASP A 210 -10.62 -2.91 -3.80
N LYS A 211 -11.57 -3.82 -4.06
CA LYS A 211 -11.46 -4.82 -5.13
C LYS A 211 -11.22 -4.20 -6.51
N LYS A 212 -11.81 -3.03 -6.80
CA LYS A 212 -11.66 -2.39 -8.10
C LYS A 212 -10.22 -1.92 -8.30
N MET A 213 -9.61 -1.35 -7.26
CA MET A 213 -8.22 -0.91 -7.26
C MET A 213 -7.25 -2.08 -7.46
N THR A 214 -7.46 -3.19 -6.74
CA THR A 214 -6.58 -4.35 -6.88
C THR A 214 -6.79 -5.07 -8.22
N ALA A 215 -8.03 -5.22 -8.68
CA ALA A 215 -8.35 -5.83 -9.97
C ALA A 215 -7.79 -5.06 -11.19
N ALA A 216 -7.61 -3.74 -11.06
CA ALA A 216 -6.96 -2.93 -12.09
C ALA A 216 -5.42 -3.08 -12.11
N SER A 217 -4.84 -3.68 -11.08
CA SER A 217 -3.40 -3.90 -10.97
C SER A 217 -2.97 -5.22 -11.60
N PRO A 218 -1.71 -5.35 -12.06
CA PRO A 218 -1.21 -6.59 -12.64
C PRO A 218 -1.44 -7.80 -11.73
N ASP A 219 -2.05 -8.85 -12.29
CA ASP A 219 -2.42 -10.09 -11.60
C ASP A 219 -3.35 -9.91 -10.39
N GLY A 220 -4.00 -8.76 -10.27
CA GLY A 220 -4.91 -8.44 -9.16
C GLY A 220 -4.21 -7.95 -7.88
N TRP A 221 -2.90 -7.72 -7.91
CA TRP A 221 -2.11 -7.30 -6.74
C TRP A 221 -1.70 -5.83 -6.82
N TYR A 222 -2.18 -5.04 -5.87
CA TYR A 222 -1.85 -3.62 -5.73
C TYR A 222 -0.79 -3.42 -4.64
N ARG A 223 0.25 -2.63 -4.92
CA ARG A 223 1.20 -2.22 -3.87
C ARG A 223 0.83 -0.84 -3.35
N TYR A 224 0.51 -0.77 -2.06
CA TYR A 224 0.55 0.50 -1.35
C TYR A 224 1.98 0.77 -0.89
N SER A 225 2.42 2.03 -0.98
CA SER A 225 3.74 2.50 -0.57
C SER A 225 3.65 3.99 -0.28
N GLY A 226 3.64 4.37 0.99
CA GLY A 226 3.42 5.77 1.37
C GLY A 226 3.46 6.03 2.87
N ILE A 227 3.27 7.29 3.25
CA ILE A 227 3.15 7.69 4.65
C ILE A 227 1.70 7.53 5.10
N ILE A 228 1.49 6.85 6.23
CA ILE A 228 0.21 6.75 6.91
C ILE A 228 0.33 7.30 8.33
N GLY A 229 -0.75 7.89 8.82
CA GLY A 229 -0.85 8.26 10.24
C GLY A 229 -0.99 7.01 11.11
N VAL A 230 -0.42 7.07 12.32
CA VAL A 230 -0.58 6.07 13.39
C VAL A 230 -0.86 6.79 14.71
N SER A 231 -1.39 6.08 15.69
CA SER A 231 -1.60 6.64 17.03
C SER A 231 -0.27 7.01 17.68
N GLN A 232 -0.12 8.26 18.12
CA GLN A 232 1.09 8.73 18.81
C GLN A 232 1.13 8.21 20.25
N VAL A 233 1.69 7.02 20.43
CA VAL A 233 1.93 6.39 21.72
C VAL A 233 3.30 5.72 21.74
N THR A 234 3.83 5.47 22.93
CA THR A 234 5.21 5.03 23.14
C THR A 234 5.48 3.57 22.73
N SER A 235 4.45 2.77 22.42
CA SER A 235 4.57 1.39 21.95
C SER A 235 3.85 1.20 20.61
N LEU A 236 4.58 0.91 19.53
CA LEU A 236 4.00 0.60 18.22
C LEU A 236 3.52 -0.87 18.15
N GLY A 237 2.88 -1.39 19.19
CA GLY A 237 2.44 -2.79 19.27
C GLY A 237 0.94 -2.93 19.53
N ALA A 238 0.26 -3.67 18.65
CA ALA A 238 -1.20 -3.84 18.61
C ALA A 238 -1.96 -2.68 17.93
N ASN A 239 -2.80 -1.94 18.66
CA ASN A 239 -3.87 -1.08 18.11
C ASN A 239 -3.40 0.24 17.47
N GLN A 240 -2.11 0.47 17.29
CA GLN A 240 -1.56 1.78 16.87
C GLN A 240 -1.44 1.92 15.36
N MET A 241 -1.26 0.80 14.65
CA MET A 241 -1.31 0.72 13.20
C MET A 241 -2.42 -0.25 12.82
N CYS A 242 -3.49 0.31 12.26
CA CYS A 242 -4.70 -0.43 11.93
C CYS A 242 -4.77 -0.61 10.42
N ILE A 243 -4.94 -1.86 9.99
CA ILE A 243 -5.49 -2.16 8.67
C ILE A 243 -6.96 -2.47 8.89
N GLY A 244 -7.78 -1.42 8.81
CA GLY A 244 -9.23 -1.53 8.98
C GLY A 244 -9.86 -2.32 7.85
N PHE A 245 -10.91 -3.07 8.11
CA PHE A 245 -11.73 -3.70 7.07
C PHE A 245 -13.18 -3.23 7.19
N GLY A 246 -13.84 -3.10 6.02
CA GLY A 246 -15.15 -2.48 5.90
C GLY A 246 -16.27 -3.09 6.74
N GLU A 247 -17.37 -2.34 6.89
CA GLU A 247 -18.65 -2.91 7.32
C GLU A 247 -19.17 -3.83 6.20
N GLY A 248 -19.15 -5.13 6.45
CA GLY A 248 -19.55 -6.14 5.48
C GLY A 248 -18.60 -7.32 5.41
N GLU A 249 -18.94 -8.29 4.56
CA GLU A 249 -18.05 -9.41 4.26
C GLU A 249 -16.81 -8.87 3.54
N THR A 250 -15.64 -9.06 4.17
CA THR A 250 -14.35 -8.69 3.60
C THR A 250 -13.48 -9.95 3.52
N GLU A 251 -12.82 -10.12 2.38
CA GLU A 251 -11.76 -11.10 2.19
C GLU A 251 -10.60 -10.42 1.45
N PHE A 252 -9.43 -10.43 2.07
CA PHE A 252 -8.24 -9.86 1.46
C PHE A 252 -6.98 -10.64 1.81
N TYR A 253 -5.95 -10.39 1.01
CA TYR A 253 -4.62 -10.94 1.19
C TYR A 253 -3.60 -9.82 1.30
N MET A 254 -2.58 -10.03 2.12
CA MET A 254 -1.48 -9.10 2.32
C MET A 254 -0.13 -9.81 2.29
N ALA A 255 0.84 -9.26 1.56
CA ALA A 255 2.18 -9.81 1.44
C ALA A 255 3.27 -8.75 1.62
N LEU A 256 4.40 -9.16 2.21
CA LEU A 256 5.58 -8.33 2.47
C LEU A 256 5.25 -6.96 3.12
N PRO A 257 4.51 -6.91 4.24
CA PRO A 257 4.28 -5.67 4.94
C PRO A 257 5.60 -5.12 5.48
N TYR A 258 5.77 -3.82 5.31
CA TYR A 258 6.93 -3.07 5.73
C TYR A 258 6.48 -1.82 6.47
N ILE A 259 7.01 -1.63 7.67
CA ILE A 259 6.88 -0.40 8.44
C ILE A 259 8.28 0.15 8.69
N GLY A 260 8.45 1.44 8.47
CA GLY A 260 9.70 2.15 8.72
C GLY A 260 9.45 3.54 9.29
N VAL A 261 10.40 4.01 10.11
CA VAL A 261 10.43 5.43 10.51
C VAL A 261 10.67 6.25 9.24
N PRO A 262 9.82 7.25 8.94
CA PRO A 262 10.03 8.07 7.75
C PRO A 262 11.29 8.92 7.95
N PHE A 263 12.34 8.67 7.16
CA PHE A 263 13.49 9.58 7.10
C PHE A 263 13.08 10.83 6.33
N ASN A 264 12.61 11.83 7.05
CA ASN A 264 12.43 13.17 6.51
C ASN A 264 12.86 14.16 7.59
N ALA A 265 13.78 15.06 7.23
CA ALA A 265 14.33 16.09 8.11
C ALA A 265 13.24 16.95 8.77
N ASN A 266 12.06 17.07 8.16
CA ASN A 266 10.94 17.85 8.69
C ASN A 266 10.14 17.14 9.81
N PHE A 267 10.33 15.84 10.03
CA PHE A 267 9.67 15.08 11.11
C PHE A 267 10.61 14.77 12.28
N MET A 268 11.89 15.15 12.19
CA MET A 268 12.89 14.94 13.25
C MET A 268 13.16 16.19 14.10
N VAL A 269 12.40 17.27 13.89
CA VAL A 269 12.50 18.51 14.69
C VAL A 269 11.09 18.87 15.15
N GLY A 270 10.73 18.35 16.33
CA GLY A 270 9.61 18.80 17.15
C GLY A 270 10.16 19.22 18.50
#